data_AF-A0AAD9U3S8-F1
#
_entry.id   AF-A0AAD9U3S8-F1
#
_cell.length_a   1.000
_cell.length_b   1.000
_cell.length_c   1.000
_cell.angle_alpha   90.00
_cell.angle_beta   90.00
_cell.angle_gamma   90.00
#
_symmetry.space_group_name_H-M   'P 1'
#
loop_
_entity.id
_entity.type
_entity.pdbx_description
1 polymer ?
#
loop_
_entity_poly.entity_id
_entity_poly.type
_entity_poly.pdbx_seq_one_letter_code
_entity_poly.pdbx_strand_id
1 'polypeptide(L)'
;MPLSDCSLEDGFLRAFVKGCFAVPLDHVFGFEAELLAASIAINFAWQNGWHRIWLESDSSYVVQLLSSRSEQVPWQIRQALQRCIYQISKMEFQEKAFVIPLLMILVTLASDQAVSRLVDVASISQKHEEWMVRHGRNYLDSAEKDVRFQIFKENYENIEKFNNAGNNTYKLRINKFSDLTTEEFLASHTGFKMPPNPRVSKTTPYSNQNLTDDEVPESFDWRDQGAVSDIKDQRSQLDRATHTSSLQNFTSRSSISTVESFFNGNPLMVGRFHDTFL
;
A
#
# COMPACT_ATOMS: atom_id res chain seq x y z
N MET A 1 42.80 24.65 42.00
CA MET A 1 42.31 25.88 41.32
C MET A 1 40.90 25.62 40.84
N PRO A 2 39.89 26.44 41.19
CA PRO A 2 38.55 26.24 40.69
C PRO A 2 38.43 26.91 39.31
N LEU A 3 38.09 26.13 38.29
CA LEU A 3 37.60 26.64 37.00
C LEU A 3 36.09 26.36 37.02
N SER A 4 35.32 27.33 37.50
CA SER A 4 34.61 28.33 36.69
C SER A 4 33.41 27.72 35.98
N ASP A 5 32.25 27.91 36.59
CA ASP A 5 30.93 27.65 36.02
C ASP A 5 30.76 28.40 34.70
N CYS A 6 30.49 27.66 33.63
CA CYS A 6 29.92 28.21 32.40
C CYS A 6 28.50 27.67 32.28
N SER A 7 27.54 28.49 32.72
CA SER A 7 26.15 28.42 32.31
C SER A 7 26.05 28.76 30.82
N LEU A 8 25.48 27.87 30.01
CA LEU A 8 24.88 28.26 28.73
C LEU A 8 23.75 27.30 28.35
N GLU A 9 22.64 27.96 28.08
CA GLU A 9 21.37 27.56 27.52
C GLU A 9 21.49 26.52 26.41
N ASP A 10 20.86 25.36 26.63
CA ASP A 10 20.15 24.58 25.61
C ASP A 10 19.41 23.45 26.33
N GLY A 11 18.11 23.30 26.07
CA GLY A 11 17.20 22.34 26.72
C GLY A 11 17.46 20.87 26.39
N PHE A 12 18.70 20.48 26.12
CA PHE A 12 19.17 19.11 26.03
C PHE A 12 20.09 18.84 27.22
N LEU A 13 19.75 17.84 28.04
CA LEU A 13 20.64 17.35 29.09
C LEU A 13 21.95 16.85 28.44
N ARG A 14 22.97 17.71 28.34
CA ARG A 14 24.32 17.28 27.95
C ARG A 14 24.85 16.41 29.07
N ALA A 15 24.89 15.10 28.83
CA ALA A 15 25.62 14.18 29.68
C ALA A 15 27.12 14.43 29.48
N PHE A 16 27.81 14.89 30.53
CA PHE A 16 29.26 15.03 30.50
C PHE A 16 29.89 13.73 31.00
N VAL A 17 30.74 13.09 30.18
CA VAL A 17 31.55 11.95 30.62
C VAL A 17 32.58 12.48 31.63
N LYS A 18 32.46 12.06 32.89
CA LYS A 18 33.35 12.48 33.98
C LYS A 18 34.59 11.58 34.13
N GLY A 19 34.62 10.42 33.46
CA GLY A 19 35.77 9.52 33.45
C GLY A 19 35.47 8.18 32.79
N CYS A 20 36.53 7.41 32.53
CA CYS A 20 36.50 6.00 32.12
C CYS A 20 37.56 5.24 32.91
N PHE A 21 37.34 3.94 33.13
CA PHE A 21 38.31 3.06 33.77
C PHE A 21 38.44 1.78 32.95
N ALA A 22 39.62 1.18 32.96
CA ALA A 22 39.87 -0.14 32.44
C ALA A 22 40.72 -0.88 33.47
N VAL A 23 40.28 -2.07 33.87
CA VAL A 23 40.98 -2.89 34.86
C VAL A 23 41.25 -4.25 34.22
N PRO A 24 42.49 -4.74 34.21
CA PRO A 24 42.77 -6.09 33.76
C PRO A 24 42.16 -7.08 34.74
N LEU A 25 41.32 -7.97 34.23
CA LEU A 25 40.67 -9.02 35.01
C LEU A 25 41.34 -10.35 34.65
N ASP A 26 42.18 -10.86 35.53
CA ASP A 26 42.80 -12.17 35.35
C ASP A 26 41.75 -13.27 35.59
N HIS A 27 41.37 -13.99 34.53
CA HIS A 27 40.48 -15.17 34.54
C HIS A 27 39.16 -15.01 35.33
N VAL A 28 38.34 -14.03 34.97
CA VAL A 28 37.04 -13.75 35.61
C VAL A 28 35.88 -14.04 34.64
N PHE A 29 34.77 -14.61 35.12
CA PHE A 29 33.58 -14.83 34.29
C PHE A 29 32.89 -13.49 33.94
N GLY A 30 32.18 -13.40 32.80
CA GLY A 30 31.58 -12.14 32.32
C GLY A 30 30.73 -11.40 33.38
N PHE A 31 29.92 -12.14 34.13
CA PHE A 31 29.11 -11.59 35.23
C PHE A 31 29.96 -10.97 36.36
N GLU A 32 31.05 -11.63 36.74
CA GLU A 32 31.93 -11.17 37.82
C GLU A 32 32.69 -9.89 37.39
N ALA A 33 33.04 -9.80 36.11
CA ALA A 33 33.64 -8.61 35.51
C ALA A 33 32.69 -7.41 35.54
N GLU A 34 31.42 -7.63 35.16
CA GLU A 34 30.37 -6.61 35.21
C GLU A 34 30.09 -6.13 36.63
N LEU A 35 29.97 -7.06 37.58
CA LEU A 35 29.76 -6.73 38.99
C LEU A 35 30.94 -5.93 39.56
N LEU A 36 32.17 -6.29 39.21
CA LEU A 36 33.36 -5.56 39.62
C LEU A 36 33.38 -4.15 39.00
N ALA A 37 33.06 -4.01 37.71
CA ALA A 37 32.97 -2.72 37.04
C ALA A 37 31.93 -1.80 37.70
N ALA A 38 30.74 -2.33 38.01
CA ALA A 38 29.71 -1.60 38.74
C ALA A 38 30.21 -1.18 40.15
N SER A 39 30.89 -2.08 40.86
CA SER A 39 31.45 -1.80 42.18
C SER A 39 32.48 -0.65 42.17
N ILE A 40 33.34 -0.61 41.15
CA ILE A 40 34.35 0.42 40.95
C ILE A 40 33.69 1.76 40.64
N ALA A 41 32.70 1.78 39.74
CA ALA A 41 31.96 2.98 39.38
C ALA A 41 31.26 3.61 40.60
N ILE A 42 30.64 2.79 41.45
CA ILE A 42 29.96 3.23 42.68
C ILE A 42 30.96 3.79 43.70
N ASN A 43 32.09 3.11 43.88
CA ASN A 43 33.14 3.60 44.77
C ASN A 43 33.73 4.93 44.29
N PHE A 44 33.90 5.09 42.98
CA PHE A 44 34.35 6.35 42.38
C PHE A 44 33.32 7.48 42.60
N ALA A 45 32.03 7.21 42.39
CA ALA A 45 30.96 8.17 42.67
C ALA A 45 30.95 8.58 44.15
N TRP A 46 31.14 7.63 45.07
CA TRP A 46 31.25 7.89 46.50
C TRP A 46 32.41 8.83 46.84
N GLN A 47 33.60 8.56 46.29
CA GLN A 47 34.79 9.39 46.52
C GLN A 47 34.63 10.83 46.00
N ASN A 48 33.83 11.02 44.96
CA ASN A 48 33.51 12.34 44.41
C ASN A 48 32.32 13.04 45.12
N GLY A 49 31.78 12.45 46.20
CA GLY A 49 30.67 13.01 46.95
C GLY A 49 29.32 12.95 46.22
N TRP A 50 29.17 12.05 45.25
CA TRP A 50 27.92 11.91 44.50
C TRP A 50 26.96 11.03 45.28
N HIS A 51 25.97 11.66 45.90
CA HIS A 51 24.98 10.95 46.73
C HIS A 51 23.77 10.44 45.92
N ARG A 52 23.59 10.91 44.68
CA ARG A 52 22.57 10.44 43.74
C ARG A 52 23.28 9.78 42.57
N ILE A 53 23.03 8.49 42.39
CA ILE A 53 23.66 7.72 41.33
C ILE A 53 22.60 6.96 40.53
N TRP A 54 22.83 6.87 39.24
CA TRP A 54 22.08 6.01 38.33
C TRP A 54 23.05 5.01 37.74
N LEU A 55 22.74 3.73 37.92
CA LEU A 55 23.53 2.63 37.38
C LEU A 55 22.75 2.02 36.21
N GLU A 56 23.32 2.14 35.02
CA GLU A 56 22.85 1.44 33.83
C GLU A 56 23.78 0.26 33.56
N SER A 57 23.23 -0.95 33.50
CA SER A 57 23.94 -2.15 33.11
C SER A 57 23.01 -2.99 32.23
N ASP A 58 23.59 -3.62 31.23
CA ASP A 58 22.99 -4.65 30.38
C ASP A 58 22.62 -5.93 31.16
N SER A 59 23.17 -6.10 32.36
CA SER A 59 22.94 -7.22 33.24
C SER A 59 21.87 -6.90 34.29
N SER A 60 20.63 -7.30 34.00
CA SER A 60 19.50 -7.13 34.92
C SER A 60 19.73 -7.77 36.28
N TYR A 61 20.51 -8.87 36.33
CA TYR A 61 20.87 -9.55 37.57
C TYR A 61 21.84 -8.73 38.42
N VAL A 62 22.85 -8.06 37.83
CA VAL A 62 23.76 -7.14 38.56
C VAL A 62 22.98 -5.97 39.15
N VAL A 63 22.10 -5.36 38.35
CA VAL A 63 21.25 -4.25 38.82
C VAL A 63 20.36 -4.71 39.96
N GLN A 64 19.67 -5.85 39.80
CA GLN A 64 18.79 -6.40 40.82
C GLN A 64 19.55 -6.79 42.10
N LEU A 65 20.74 -7.36 41.99
CA LEU A 65 21.58 -7.75 43.12
C LEU A 65 21.99 -6.52 43.97
N LEU A 66 22.40 -5.44 43.31
CA LEU A 66 22.80 -4.19 43.97
C LEU A 66 21.59 -3.43 44.54
N SER A 67 20.48 -3.37 43.81
CA SER A 67 19.21 -2.81 44.27
C SER A 67 18.65 -3.54 45.50
N SER A 68 18.62 -4.87 45.44
CA SER A 68 18.08 -5.72 46.51
C SER A 68 19.04 -5.88 47.70
N ARG A 69 20.28 -5.37 47.58
CA ARG A 69 21.32 -5.43 48.63
C ARG A 69 21.61 -6.88 49.05
N SER A 70 21.57 -7.80 48.10
CA SER A 70 21.74 -9.23 48.36
C SER A 70 23.22 -9.62 48.46
N GLU A 71 23.56 -10.48 49.42
CA GLU A 71 24.93 -10.99 49.65
C GLU A 71 25.22 -12.34 48.98
N GLN A 72 24.31 -12.84 48.14
CA GLN A 72 24.46 -14.16 47.50
C GLN A 72 25.45 -14.11 46.32
N VAL A 73 26.75 -14.02 46.63
CA VAL A 73 27.84 -14.04 45.64
C VAL A 73 29.04 -14.85 46.11
N PRO A 74 29.88 -15.34 45.18
CA PRO A 74 31.14 -16.01 45.50
C PRO A 74 32.03 -15.18 46.45
N TRP A 75 32.72 -15.87 47.37
CA TRP A 75 33.47 -15.25 48.46
C TRP A 75 34.54 -14.24 47.99
N GLN A 76 35.11 -14.46 46.81
CA GLN A 76 36.17 -13.63 46.22
C GLN A 76 35.72 -12.19 45.96
N ILE A 77 34.43 -11.97 45.69
CA ILE A 77 33.86 -10.65 45.33
C ILE A 77 33.03 -10.09 46.49
N ARG A 78 32.70 -10.92 47.48
CA ARG A 78 31.82 -10.58 48.61
C ARG A 78 32.29 -9.35 49.39
N GLN A 79 33.60 -9.19 49.61
CA GLN A 79 34.13 -8.04 50.35
C GLN A 79 33.95 -6.70 49.59
N ALA A 80 34.15 -6.73 48.27
CA ALA A 80 33.94 -5.54 47.43
C ALA A 80 32.44 -5.20 47.37
N LEU A 81 31.60 -6.21 47.20
CA LEU A 81 30.15 -6.04 47.17
C LEU A 81 29.60 -5.50 48.49
N GLN A 82 30.06 -6.00 49.64
CA GLN A 82 29.63 -5.50 50.96
C GLN A 82 29.96 -4.02 51.16
N ARG A 83 31.13 -3.57 50.70
CA ARG A 83 31.51 -2.14 50.72
C ARG A 83 30.58 -1.30 49.83
N CYS A 84 30.27 -1.79 48.64
CA CYS A 84 29.37 -1.10 47.72
C CYS A 84 27.94 -1.07 48.23
N ILE A 85 27.41 -2.17 48.77
CA ILE A 85 26.08 -2.22 49.39
C ILE A 85 25.99 -1.19 50.53
N TYR A 86 27.03 -1.05 51.35
CA TYR A 86 27.09 -0.02 52.39
C TYR A 86 27.06 1.40 51.79
N GLN A 87 27.85 1.67 50.75
CA GLN A 87 27.86 2.98 50.06
C GLN A 87 26.50 3.31 49.44
N ILE A 88 25.89 2.36 48.73
CA ILE A 88 24.56 2.49 48.12
C ILE A 88 23.50 2.70 49.19
N SER A 89 23.62 2.06 50.37
CA SER A 89 22.68 2.27 51.48
C SER A 89 22.64 3.70 52.02
N LYS A 90 23.71 4.47 51.75
CA LYS A 90 23.85 5.89 52.10
C LYS A 90 23.62 6.83 50.91
N MET A 91 23.31 6.29 49.72
CA MET A 91 23.02 7.03 48.50
C MET A 91 21.54 6.94 48.14
N GLU A 92 20.99 7.97 47.50
CA GLU A 92 19.65 7.95 46.90
C GLU A 92 19.72 7.25 45.52
N PHE A 93 19.55 5.92 45.54
CA PHE A 93 19.48 5.10 44.33
C PHE A 93 18.07 5.16 43.74
N GLN A 94 17.94 5.54 42.46
CA GLN A 94 16.65 5.69 41.78
C GLN A 94 16.50 4.64 40.67
N GLU A 95 15.58 3.69 40.85
CA GLU A 95 15.18 2.75 39.80
C GLU A 95 14.23 3.43 38.82
N LYS A 96 14.57 3.50 37.53
CA LYS A 96 13.65 3.98 36.50
C LYS A 96 13.07 2.79 35.71
N ALA A 97 12.05 2.15 36.28
CA ALA A 97 11.36 1.01 35.67
C ALA A 97 10.30 1.37 34.60
N PHE A 98 10.09 2.65 34.26
CA PHE A 98 8.89 3.06 33.50
C PHE A 98 9.07 3.34 32.00
N VAL A 99 10.30 3.48 31.49
CA VAL A 99 10.51 3.90 30.08
C VAL A 99 10.51 2.73 29.10
N ILE A 100 11.05 1.58 29.52
CA ILE A 100 11.19 0.37 28.70
C ILE A 100 9.83 -0.28 28.33
N PRO A 101 8.86 -0.48 29.26
CA PRO A 101 7.59 -1.12 28.89
C PRO A 101 6.76 -0.25 27.93
N LEU A 102 6.84 1.07 28.05
CA LEU A 102 6.16 1.99 27.13
C LEU A 102 6.73 1.90 25.71
N LEU A 103 8.05 1.85 25.58
CA LEU A 103 8.75 1.72 24.29
C LEU A 103 8.42 0.38 23.62
N MET A 104 8.33 -0.71 24.39
CA MET A 104 7.94 -2.03 23.88
C MET A 104 6.50 -2.04 23.35
N ILE A 105 5.56 -1.41 24.06
CA ILE A 105 4.16 -1.31 23.62
C ILE A 105 4.03 -0.48 22.32
N LEU A 106 4.81 0.60 22.20
CA LEU A 106 4.82 1.42 20.97
C LEU A 106 5.36 0.63 19.76
N VAL A 107 6.38 -0.21 19.97
CA VAL A 107 6.94 -1.07 18.91
C VAL A 107 5.94 -2.14 18.49
N THR A 108 5.23 -2.78 19.43
CA THR A 108 4.23 -3.80 19.10
C THR A 108 3.06 -3.23 18.29
N LEU A 109 2.53 -2.06 18.70
CA LEU A 109 1.42 -1.40 18.01
C LEU A 109 1.80 -0.94 16.58
N ALA A 110 3.04 -0.47 16.39
CA ALA A 110 3.54 -0.10 15.07
C ALA A 110 3.71 -1.33 14.15
N SER A 111 4.14 -2.47 14.70
CA SER A 111 4.33 -3.70 13.92
C SER A 111 3.01 -4.29 13.40
N ASP A 112 1.93 -4.26 14.18
CA ASP A 112 0.63 -4.80 13.74
C ASP A 112 0.05 -4.02 12.55
N GLN A 113 0.16 -2.69 12.57
CA GLN A 113 -0.31 -1.86 11.46
C GLN A 113 0.53 -2.10 10.19
N ALA A 114 1.83 -2.29 10.33
CA ALA A 114 2.71 -2.60 9.20
C ALA A 114 2.40 -3.98 8.59
N VAL A 115 2.20 -5.00 9.43
CA VAL A 115 1.85 -6.37 8.98
C VAL A 115 0.51 -6.37 8.26
N SER A 116 -0.51 -5.70 8.79
CA SER A 116 -1.83 -5.61 8.14
C SER A 116 -1.76 -4.99 6.74
N ARG A 117 -1.00 -3.89 6.59
CA ARG A 117 -0.78 -3.26 5.28
C ARG A 117 -0.03 -4.17 4.31
N LEU A 118 0.95 -4.92 4.78
CA LEU A 118 1.70 -5.86 3.94
C LEU A 118 0.82 -7.02 3.48
N VAL A 119 -0.05 -7.55 4.34
CA VAL A 119 -1.00 -8.61 3.99
C VAL A 119 -1.99 -8.12 2.92
N ASP A 120 -2.49 -6.90 3.05
CA ASP A 120 -3.41 -6.30 2.07
C ASP A 120 -2.72 -6.09 0.71
N VAL A 121 -1.50 -5.54 0.70
CA VAL A 121 -0.70 -5.38 -0.53
C VAL A 121 -0.39 -6.73 -1.18
N ALA A 122 -0.04 -7.75 -0.40
CA ALA A 122 0.22 -9.10 -0.93
C ALA A 122 -1.05 -9.73 -1.54
N SER A 123 -2.21 -9.52 -0.91
CA SER A 123 -3.52 -9.96 -1.42
C SER A 123 -3.85 -9.30 -2.77
N ILE A 124 -3.63 -7.98 -2.89
CA ILE A 124 -3.87 -7.26 -4.14
C ILE A 124 -2.85 -7.66 -5.23
N SER A 125 -1.59 -7.90 -4.84
CA SER A 125 -0.55 -8.42 -5.74
C SER A 125 -0.95 -9.75 -6.36
N GLN A 126 -1.45 -10.69 -5.55
CA GLN A 126 -1.96 -11.97 -6.06
C GLN A 126 -3.10 -11.77 -7.07
N LYS A 127 -4.06 -10.88 -6.77
CA LYS A 127 -5.17 -10.57 -7.70
C LYS A 127 -4.67 -9.98 -9.01
N HIS A 128 -3.61 -9.16 -8.98
CA HIS A 128 -2.99 -8.61 -10.18
C HIS A 128 -2.35 -9.71 -11.04
N GLU A 129 -1.63 -10.66 -10.44
CA GLU A 129 -1.06 -11.81 -11.16
C GLU A 129 -2.15 -12.66 -11.84
N GLU A 130 -3.22 -12.99 -11.11
CA GLU A 130 -4.36 -13.74 -11.67
C GLU A 130 -5.05 -12.97 -12.82
N TRP A 131 -5.18 -11.65 -12.66
CA TRP A 131 -5.74 -10.79 -13.69
C TRP A 131 -4.85 -10.73 -14.94
N MET A 132 -3.52 -10.62 -14.78
CA MET A 132 -2.58 -10.62 -15.89
C MET A 132 -2.67 -11.91 -16.70
N VAL A 133 -2.72 -13.06 -16.03
CA VAL A 133 -2.89 -14.36 -16.69
C VAL A 133 -4.22 -14.41 -17.44
N ARG A 134 -5.31 -13.98 -16.81
CA ARG A 134 -6.65 -13.96 -17.43
C ARG A 134 -6.72 -13.09 -18.68
N HIS A 135 -6.01 -11.96 -18.69
CA HIS A 135 -6.05 -10.98 -19.77
C HIS A 135 -4.82 -11.05 -20.71
N GLY A 136 -3.93 -12.04 -20.54
CA GLY A 136 -2.75 -12.22 -21.36
C GLY A 136 -1.77 -11.04 -21.31
N ARG A 137 -1.61 -10.41 -20.14
CA ARG A 137 -0.74 -9.24 -19.96
C ARG A 137 0.70 -9.66 -19.71
N ASN A 138 1.60 -9.12 -20.53
CA ASN A 138 3.04 -9.25 -20.39
C ASN A 138 3.67 -7.85 -20.48
N TYR A 139 4.50 -7.50 -19.51
CA TYR A 139 5.22 -6.22 -19.47
C TYR A 139 6.68 -6.42 -19.90
N LEU A 140 7.33 -5.35 -20.37
CA LEU A 140 8.68 -5.41 -20.93
C LEU A 140 9.74 -5.67 -19.86
N ASP A 141 9.58 -5.04 -18.69
CA ASP A 141 10.50 -5.16 -17.57
C ASP A 141 9.75 -5.11 -16.22
N SER A 142 10.51 -5.31 -15.14
CA SER A 142 9.96 -5.28 -13.78
C SER A 142 9.51 -3.88 -13.35
N ALA A 143 10.15 -2.82 -13.85
CA ALA A 143 9.82 -1.45 -13.48
C ALA A 143 8.45 -1.05 -14.08
N GLU A 144 8.18 -1.41 -15.34
CA GLU A 144 6.88 -1.25 -15.97
C GLU A 144 5.82 -2.08 -15.23
N LYS A 145 6.13 -3.33 -14.87
CA LYS A 145 5.23 -4.17 -14.08
C LYS A 145 4.86 -3.51 -12.74
N ASP A 146 5.82 -2.91 -12.05
CA ASP A 146 5.59 -2.24 -10.77
C ASP A 146 4.71 -0.99 -10.93
N VAL A 147 4.95 -0.19 -11.97
CA VAL A 147 4.10 0.97 -12.30
C VAL A 147 2.68 0.52 -12.62
N ARG A 148 2.52 -0.52 -13.45
CA ARG A 148 1.22 -1.06 -13.84
C ARG A 148 0.49 -1.69 -12.66
N PHE A 149 1.21 -2.34 -11.75
CA PHE A 149 0.67 -2.85 -10.50
C PHE A 149 0.13 -1.72 -9.61
N GLN A 150 0.85 -0.61 -9.49
CA GLN A 150 0.40 0.53 -8.69
C GLN A 150 -0.91 1.13 -9.25
N ILE A 151 -1.01 1.28 -10.58
CA ILE A 151 -2.24 1.72 -11.25
C ILE A 151 -3.38 0.71 -11.00
N PHE A 152 -3.10 -0.59 -11.14
CA PHE A 152 -4.06 -1.65 -10.87
C PHE A 152 -4.58 -1.61 -9.43
N LYS A 153 -3.69 -1.43 -8.45
CA LYS A 153 -4.03 -1.31 -7.04
C LYS A 153 -4.97 -0.12 -6.80
N GLU A 154 -4.62 1.05 -7.33
CA GLU A 154 -5.45 2.25 -7.21
C GLU A 154 -6.84 2.06 -7.83
N ASN A 155 -6.91 1.47 -9.02
CA ASN A 155 -8.17 1.13 -9.68
C ASN A 155 -8.98 0.11 -8.88
N TYR A 156 -8.34 -0.91 -8.30
CA TYR A 156 -8.99 -1.92 -7.46
C TYR A 156 -9.60 -1.29 -6.20
N GLU A 157 -8.84 -0.47 -5.48
CA GLU A 157 -9.33 0.25 -4.31
C GLU A 157 -10.50 1.19 -4.65
N ASN A 158 -10.43 1.88 -5.79
CA ASN A 158 -11.51 2.74 -6.26
C ASN A 158 -12.79 1.96 -6.55
N ILE A 159 -12.67 0.77 -7.15
CA ILE A 159 -13.80 -0.13 -7.40
C ILE A 159 -14.44 -0.59 -6.09
N GLU A 160 -13.63 -1.00 -5.10
CA GLU A 160 -14.14 -1.42 -3.80
C GLU A 160 -14.83 -0.27 -3.07
N LYS A 161 -14.21 0.92 -3.01
CA LYS A 161 -14.80 2.12 -2.41
C LYS A 161 -16.13 2.47 -3.08
N PHE A 162 -16.18 2.46 -4.41
CA PHE A 162 -17.39 2.78 -5.18
C PHE A 162 -18.53 1.77 -4.93
N ASN A 163 -18.21 0.48 -4.90
CA ASN A 163 -19.20 -0.58 -4.69
C ASN A 163 -19.70 -0.61 -3.23
N ASN A 164 -18.82 -0.33 -2.26
CA ASN A 164 -19.16 -0.32 -0.84
C ASN A 164 -19.99 0.91 -0.43
N ALA A 165 -19.92 2.01 -1.18
CA ALA A 165 -20.73 3.20 -0.92
C ALA A 165 -22.24 2.95 -1.04
N GLY A 166 -22.68 1.88 -1.70
CA GLY A 166 -24.05 1.37 -1.69
C GLY A 166 -25.11 2.24 -2.37
N ASN A 167 -24.80 3.48 -2.75
CA ASN A 167 -25.74 4.46 -3.31
C ASN A 167 -25.74 4.53 -4.85
N ASN A 168 -25.16 3.52 -5.51
CA ASN A 168 -24.95 3.53 -6.96
C ASN A 168 -25.89 2.53 -7.65
N THR A 169 -26.48 2.93 -8.78
CA THR A 169 -27.35 2.09 -9.62
C THR A 169 -26.59 1.05 -10.43
N TYR A 170 -25.25 1.11 -10.43
CA TYR A 170 -24.36 0.20 -11.12
C TYR A 170 -23.18 -0.19 -10.24
N LYS A 171 -22.49 -1.27 -10.63
CA LYS A 171 -21.29 -1.76 -9.96
C LYS A 171 -20.10 -1.71 -10.89
N LEU A 172 -18.95 -1.35 -10.35
CA LEU A 172 -17.68 -1.43 -11.07
C LEU A 172 -17.04 -2.81 -10.86
N ARG A 173 -16.28 -3.26 -11.86
CA ARG A 173 -15.54 -4.53 -11.81
C ARG A 173 -14.21 -4.36 -12.50
N ILE A 174 -13.22 -5.10 -12.03
CA ILE A 174 -11.94 -5.26 -12.72
C ILE A 174 -12.19 -5.79 -14.15
N ASN A 175 -11.56 -5.14 -15.12
CA ASN A 175 -11.71 -5.41 -16.55
C ASN A 175 -10.34 -5.33 -17.24
N LYS A 176 -10.29 -5.46 -18.56
CA LYS A 176 -9.02 -5.44 -19.31
C LYS A 176 -8.26 -4.10 -19.26
N PHE A 177 -8.87 -3.03 -18.76
CA PHE A 177 -8.29 -1.69 -18.67
C PHE A 177 -7.88 -1.32 -17.24
N SER A 178 -7.90 -2.28 -16.32
CA SER A 178 -7.60 -2.02 -14.91
C SER A 178 -6.15 -1.62 -14.63
N ASP A 179 -5.23 -1.81 -15.58
CA ASP A 179 -3.83 -1.37 -15.53
C ASP A 179 -3.56 -0.01 -16.20
N LEU A 180 -4.60 0.68 -16.65
CA LEU A 180 -4.51 1.98 -17.33
C LEU A 180 -5.01 3.11 -16.43
N THR A 181 -4.40 4.28 -16.57
CA THR A 181 -4.97 5.51 -16.02
C THR A 181 -6.14 5.99 -16.87
N THR A 182 -6.95 6.90 -16.33
CA THR A 182 -8.05 7.54 -17.07
C THR A 182 -7.52 8.24 -18.33
N GLU A 183 -6.40 8.94 -18.22
CA GLU A 183 -5.77 9.67 -19.32
C GLU A 183 -5.23 8.71 -20.39
N GLU A 184 -4.58 7.63 -19.99
CA GLU A 184 -4.11 6.59 -20.91
C GLU A 184 -5.29 5.93 -21.62
N PHE A 185 -6.36 5.61 -20.90
CA PHE A 185 -7.58 5.04 -21.45
C PHE A 185 -8.19 5.98 -22.49
N LEU A 186 -8.38 7.26 -22.15
CA LEU A 186 -8.92 8.26 -23.07
C LEU A 186 -8.04 8.42 -24.31
N ALA A 187 -6.72 8.57 -24.13
CA ALA A 187 -5.78 8.78 -25.23
C ALA A 187 -5.74 7.61 -26.23
N SER A 188 -5.92 6.37 -25.75
CA SER A 188 -5.76 5.16 -26.56
C SER A 188 -7.07 4.52 -27.03
N HIS A 189 -8.19 4.76 -26.34
CA HIS A 189 -9.48 4.11 -26.62
C HIS A 189 -10.61 5.09 -26.95
N THR A 190 -10.40 6.40 -26.84
CA THR A 190 -11.38 7.39 -27.31
C THR A 190 -10.85 8.12 -28.55
N GLY A 191 -11.47 7.84 -29.71
CA GLY A 191 -11.08 8.42 -30.99
C GLY A 191 -11.88 9.66 -31.40
N PHE A 192 -12.83 10.09 -30.58
CA PHE A 192 -13.74 11.18 -30.94
C PHE A 192 -13.04 12.54 -30.85
N LYS A 193 -12.76 13.14 -32.00
CA LYS A 193 -12.32 14.53 -32.12
C LYS A 193 -13.47 15.33 -32.68
N MET A 194 -14.07 16.19 -31.86
CA MET A 194 -15.11 17.10 -32.35
C MET A 194 -14.48 18.09 -33.35
N PRO A 195 -14.92 18.12 -34.62
CA PRO A 195 -14.40 19.10 -35.56
C PRO A 195 -14.79 20.51 -35.10
N PRO A 196 -13.91 21.51 -35.26
CA PRO A 196 -14.16 22.89 -34.81
C PRO A 196 -15.34 23.58 -35.50
N ASN A 197 -15.83 23.01 -36.60
CA ASN A 197 -17.05 23.42 -37.26
C ASN A 197 -17.85 22.17 -37.65
N PRO A 198 -18.79 21.69 -36.83
CA PRO A 198 -19.63 20.56 -37.19
C PRO A 198 -20.44 20.95 -38.44
N ARG A 199 -20.11 20.34 -39.59
CA ARG A 199 -20.92 20.49 -40.79
C ARG A 199 -22.28 19.89 -40.49
N VAL A 200 -23.27 20.75 -40.22
CA VAL A 200 -24.67 20.38 -40.25
C VAL A 200 -24.98 20.12 -41.73
N SER A 201 -24.75 18.88 -42.18
CA SER A 201 -25.38 18.41 -43.41
C SER A 201 -26.87 18.69 -43.25
N LYS A 202 -27.48 19.38 -44.23
CA LYS A 202 -28.93 19.59 -44.29
C LYS A 202 -29.61 18.22 -44.36
N THR A 203 -29.79 17.57 -43.22
CA THR A 203 -30.61 16.39 -43.10
C THR A 203 -32.05 16.87 -43.15
N THR A 204 -32.83 16.28 -44.06
CA THR A 204 -34.29 16.36 -43.99
C THR A 204 -34.71 16.03 -42.56
N PRO A 205 -35.51 16.88 -41.89
CA PRO A 205 -36.05 16.57 -40.58
C PRO A 205 -36.74 15.21 -40.66
N TYR A 206 -36.23 14.22 -39.94
CA TYR A 206 -36.89 12.95 -39.81
C TYR A 206 -38.11 13.17 -38.91
N SER A 207 -39.29 13.21 -39.52
CA SER A 207 -40.56 13.33 -38.81
C SER A 207 -41.15 11.92 -38.70
N ASN A 208 -41.27 11.42 -37.46
CA ASN A 208 -41.99 10.19 -37.14
C ASN A 208 -43.48 10.40 -37.42
N GLN A 209 -43.90 10.35 -38.68
CA GLN A 209 -45.25 10.80 -39.04
C GLN A 209 -46.38 9.83 -38.69
N ASN A 210 -46.11 8.62 -38.19
CA ASN A 210 -47.15 7.62 -37.91
C ASN A 210 -46.83 6.71 -36.71
N LEU A 211 -46.28 7.22 -35.61
CA LEU A 211 -46.17 6.42 -34.39
C LEU A 211 -47.22 6.91 -33.39
N THR A 212 -48.24 6.11 -33.13
CA THR A 212 -49.11 6.29 -31.96
C THR A 212 -48.38 5.76 -30.72
N ASP A 213 -48.50 6.43 -29.57
CA ASP A 213 -47.82 6.03 -28.32
C ASP A 213 -48.15 4.57 -27.91
N ASP A 214 -49.30 4.05 -28.33
CA ASP A 214 -49.74 2.66 -28.11
C ASP A 214 -48.91 1.60 -28.89
N GLU A 215 -48.08 2.00 -29.86
CA GLU A 215 -47.26 1.09 -30.68
C GLU A 215 -45.81 0.96 -30.20
N VAL A 216 -45.42 1.70 -29.15
CA VAL A 216 -44.07 1.64 -28.58
C VAL A 216 -44.04 0.67 -27.39
N PRO A 217 -43.32 -0.46 -27.48
CA PRO A 217 -43.24 -1.41 -26.37
C PRO A 217 -42.49 -0.81 -25.17
N GLU A 218 -42.90 -1.17 -23.95
CA GLU A 218 -42.27 -0.71 -22.69
C GLU A 218 -40.78 -1.08 -22.58
N SER A 219 -40.35 -2.14 -23.27
CA SER A 219 -38.94 -2.52 -23.41
C SER A 219 -38.68 -3.13 -24.78
N PHE A 220 -37.53 -2.81 -25.36
CA PHE A 220 -37.13 -3.31 -26.68
C PHE A 220 -35.62 -3.52 -26.73
N ASP A 221 -35.19 -4.72 -27.12
CA ASP A 221 -33.78 -5.09 -27.27
C ASP A 221 -33.49 -5.56 -28.69
N TRP A 222 -32.62 -4.84 -29.41
CA TRP A 222 -32.21 -5.18 -30.77
C TRP A 222 -31.45 -6.51 -30.86
N ARG A 223 -30.91 -7.02 -29.76
CA ARG A 223 -30.23 -8.32 -29.70
C ARG A 223 -31.20 -9.47 -29.94
N ASP A 224 -32.42 -9.36 -29.42
CA ASP A 224 -33.46 -10.38 -29.58
C ASP A 224 -33.96 -10.47 -31.03
N GLN A 225 -33.75 -9.41 -31.81
CA GLN A 225 -34.11 -9.32 -33.22
C GLN A 225 -32.97 -9.73 -34.17
N GLY A 226 -31.82 -10.20 -33.62
CA GLY A 226 -30.65 -10.56 -34.43
C GLY A 226 -30.02 -9.39 -35.19
N ALA A 227 -30.35 -8.14 -34.82
CA ALA A 227 -29.88 -6.93 -35.48
C ALA A 227 -28.53 -6.42 -34.92
N VAL A 228 -28.00 -7.08 -33.89
CA VAL A 228 -26.74 -6.72 -33.21
C VAL A 228 -25.71 -7.79 -33.50
N SER A 229 -24.58 -7.40 -34.11
CA SER A 229 -23.43 -8.30 -34.30
C SER A 229 -22.70 -8.56 -32.99
N ASP A 230 -21.87 -9.60 -32.95
CA ASP A 230 -20.99 -9.88 -31.82
C ASP A 230 -20.16 -8.66 -31.38
N ILE A 231 -19.84 -8.62 -30.08
CA ILE A 231 -19.06 -7.53 -29.46
C ILE A 231 -17.64 -7.56 -30.04
N LYS A 232 -17.22 -6.44 -30.64
CA LYS A 232 -15.89 -6.28 -31.25
C LYS A 232 -14.95 -5.47 -30.35
N ASP A 233 -13.66 -5.82 -30.38
CA ASP A 233 -12.61 -5.03 -29.71
C ASP A 233 -12.02 -3.99 -30.67
N GLN A 234 -12.19 -2.71 -30.35
CA GLN A 234 -11.76 -1.61 -31.20
C GLN A 234 -10.24 -1.55 -31.40
N ARG A 235 -9.44 -2.03 -30.43
CA ARG A 235 -7.98 -2.00 -30.54
C ARG A 235 -7.43 -3.05 -31.51
N SER A 236 -8.12 -4.18 -31.69
CA SER A 236 -7.79 -5.15 -32.74
C SER A 236 -8.02 -4.59 -34.14
N GLN A 237 -8.82 -3.54 -34.28
CA GLN A 237 -9.16 -2.93 -35.57
C GLN A 237 -8.49 -1.59 -35.81
N LEU A 238 -7.79 -1.00 -34.83
CA LEU A 238 -7.17 0.32 -35.00
C LEU A 238 -5.95 0.30 -35.94
N ASP A 239 -5.32 -0.87 -36.15
CA ASP A 239 -4.36 -1.07 -37.25
C ASP A 239 -5.04 -1.07 -38.64
N ARG A 240 -6.38 -1.05 -38.69
CA ARG A 240 -7.20 -0.93 -39.91
C ARG A 240 -8.42 0.00 -39.69
N ALA A 241 -8.14 1.29 -39.53
CA ALA A 241 -9.02 2.45 -39.81
C ALA A 241 -10.13 2.87 -38.81
N THR A 242 -10.33 4.19 -38.78
CA THR A 242 -11.19 5.04 -37.96
C THR A 242 -12.70 4.94 -38.27
N HIS A 243 -13.32 3.75 -38.26
CA HIS A 243 -14.73 3.61 -38.71
C HIS A 243 -15.63 2.62 -37.93
N THR A 244 -15.36 2.30 -36.66
CA THR A 244 -16.10 1.23 -35.95
C THR A 244 -17.58 1.53 -35.69
N SER A 245 -17.94 2.73 -35.21
CA SER A 245 -19.34 3.08 -34.88
C SER A 245 -20.23 3.23 -36.12
N SER A 246 -19.71 3.78 -37.22
CA SER A 246 -20.44 3.89 -38.48
C SER A 246 -20.67 2.52 -39.14
N LEU A 247 -19.70 1.61 -39.02
CA LEU A 247 -19.81 0.25 -39.55
C LEU A 247 -20.84 -0.59 -38.77
N GLN A 248 -20.89 -0.48 -37.45
CA GLN A 248 -21.92 -1.19 -36.64
C GLN A 248 -23.34 -0.75 -37.03
N ASN A 249 -23.58 0.57 -37.13
CA ASN A 249 -24.88 1.09 -37.55
C ASN A 249 -25.25 0.65 -38.97
N PHE A 250 -24.28 0.53 -39.87
CA PHE A 250 -24.49 0.02 -41.23
C PHE A 250 -24.86 -1.47 -41.24
N THR A 251 -24.13 -2.30 -40.47
CA THR A 251 -24.43 -3.74 -40.35
C THR A 251 -25.76 -4.03 -39.67
N SER A 252 -26.15 -3.23 -38.67
CA SER A 252 -27.46 -3.34 -38.04
C SER A 252 -28.57 -2.96 -39.02
N ARG A 253 -28.40 -1.88 -39.79
CA ARG A 253 -29.37 -1.47 -40.83
C ARG A 253 -29.54 -2.51 -41.93
N SER A 254 -28.45 -3.13 -42.40
CA SER A 254 -28.55 -4.20 -43.41
C SER A 254 -29.21 -5.47 -42.85
N SER A 255 -29.00 -5.77 -41.57
CA SER A 255 -29.64 -6.92 -40.92
C SER A 255 -31.13 -6.68 -40.72
N ILE A 256 -31.52 -5.48 -40.26
CA ILE A 256 -32.92 -5.05 -40.11
C ILE A 256 -33.64 -5.10 -41.47
N SER A 257 -33.05 -4.55 -42.53
CA SER A 257 -33.68 -4.60 -43.87
C SER A 257 -33.82 -6.02 -44.42
N THR A 258 -32.90 -6.92 -44.07
CA THR A 258 -32.96 -8.35 -44.45
C THR A 258 -34.08 -9.06 -43.68
N VAL A 259 -34.21 -8.79 -42.37
CA VAL A 259 -35.28 -9.35 -41.52
C VAL A 259 -36.65 -8.85 -41.98
N GLU A 260 -36.81 -7.55 -42.25
CA GLU A 260 -38.04 -6.97 -42.80
C GLU A 260 -38.42 -7.58 -44.17
N SER A 261 -37.43 -7.87 -45.02
CA SER A 261 -37.68 -8.53 -46.31
C SER A 261 -38.12 -9.99 -46.17
N PHE A 262 -37.63 -10.70 -45.15
CA PHE A 262 -38.00 -12.08 -44.85
C PHE A 262 -39.44 -12.19 -44.31
N PHE A 263 -39.87 -11.24 -43.48
CA PHE A 263 -41.25 -11.19 -42.98
C PHE A 263 -42.26 -10.72 -44.04
N ASN A 264 -41.83 -9.92 -45.02
CA ASN A 264 -42.71 -9.36 -46.06
C ASN A 264 -42.79 -10.19 -47.36
N GLY A 265 -42.30 -11.43 -47.38
CA GLY A 265 -42.61 -12.42 -48.43
C GLY A 265 -42.07 -12.13 -49.84
N ASN A 266 -41.10 -11.22 -50.01
CA ASN A 266 -40.49 -10.92 -51.31
C ASN A 266 -39.13 -11.63 -51.44
N PRO A 267 -38.95 -12.59 -52.36
CA PRO A 267 -37.65 -13.20 -52.60
C PRO A 267 -36.83 -12.25 -53.48
N LEU A 268 -35.99 -11.41 -52.86
CA LEU A 268 -34.97 -10.65 -53.59
C LEU A 268 -33.61 -11.33 -53.42
N MET A 269 -33.00 -11.60 -54.58
CA MET A 269 -31.74 -12.31 -54.77
C MET A 269 -30.62 -11.87 -53.82
N VAL A 270 -30.06 -12.84 -53.12
CA VAL A 270 -28.84 -12.70 -52.32
C VAL A 270 -27.67 -12.39 -53.25
N GLY A 271 -27.27 -11.12 -53.30
CA GLY A 271 -25.95 -10.72 -53.79
C GLY A 271 -24.88 -11.22 -52.82
N ARG A 272 -24.34 -12.42 -53.09
CA ARG A 272 -23.22 -13.00 -52.37
C ARG A 272 -21.96 -12.19 -52.74
N PHE A 273 -21.62 -11.16 -51.98
CA PHE A 273 -20.27 -10.57 -52.05
C PHE A 273 -19.30 -11.54 -51.38
N HIS A 274 -18.59 -12.31 -52.20
CA HIS A 274 -17.31 -12.90 -51.79
C HIS A 274 -16.31 -11.76 -51.67
N ASP A 275 -16.02 -11.34 -50.45
CA ASP A 275 -14.80 -10.59 -50.17
C ASP A 275 -13.63 -11.58 -50.29
N THR A 276 -13.15 -11.72 -51.52
CA THR A 276 -11.83 -12.28 -51.80
C THR A 276 -10.86 -11.12 -51.64
N PHE A 277 -10.11 -11.10 -50.54
CA PHE A 277 -8.95 -10.24 -50.41
C PHE A 277 -7.72 -11.12 -50.16
N LEU A 278 -6.86 -11.18 -51.18
CA LEU A 278 -5.43 -11.48 -51.04
C LEU A 278 -4.77 -10.41 -50.16
#